data_AF-A0A914Y8T1-F1
#
_entry.id   AF-A0A914Y8T1-F1
#
_cell.length_a   1.000
_cell.length_b   1.000
_cell.length_c   1.000
_cell.angle_alpha   90.00
_cell.angle_beta   90.00
_cell.angle_gamma   90.00
#
_symmetry.space_group_name_H-M   'P 1'
#
loop_
_entity.id
_entity.type
_entity.pdbx_description
1 polymer ?
#
loop_
_entity_poly.entity_id
_entity_poly.type
_entity_poly.pdbx_seq_one_letter_code
_entity_poly.pdbx_strand_id
1 'polypeptide(L)'
;MFIFLGKRKVVAFERMRFQDCCKISILIILLFALIEAEEIEEIRKKCQSEEGLQSCGFCTKQHPECSWCSEPAITVPRCDHRSTFTRTCPSAANSAGQSEISVPDQHNVPLGNESPRTKQPIQIFPQQVYMRLKPGKYISFIFAAKIIEEKRNFN
;
A
#
# COMPACT_ATOMS: atom_id res chain seq x y z
N MET A 1 -13.52 -22.20 -11.20
CA MET A 1 -12.42 -21.98 -10.23
C MET A 1 -12.22 -20.48 -10.11
N PHE A 2 -12.56 -19.91 -8.95
CA PHE A 2 -12.33 -18.49 -8.69
C PHE A 2 -10.90 -18.32 -8.19
N ILE A 3 -10.09 -17.55 -8.92
CA ILE A 3 -8.78 -17.13 -8.44
C ILE A 3 -8.99 -15.80 -7.72
N PHE A 4 -8.75 -15.77 -6.40
CA PHE A 4 -8.78 -14.55 -5.62
C PHE A 4 -7.40 -13.89 -5.66
N LEU A 5 -7.29 -12.70 -6.26
CA LEU A 5 -6.07 -11.87 -6.31
C LEU A 5 -6.41 -10.41 -6.01
N GLY A 6 -6.30 -9.98 -4.74
CA GLY A 6 -6.28 -8.56 -4.37
C GLY A 6 -7.43 -7.68 -4.88
N LYS A 7 -7.23 -6.35 -4.88
CA LYS A 7 -8.27 -5.29 -5.01
C LYS A 7 -8.94 -5.15 -6.39
N ARG A 8 -8.85 -6.10 -7.33
CA ARG A 8 -9.51 -5.97 -8.64
C ARG A 8 -10.30 -7.24 -9.00
N LYS A 9 -11.61 -7.06 -9.19
CA LYS A 9 -12.52 -8.11 -9.69
C LYS A 9 -12.35 -8.22 -11.21
N VAL A 10 -12.04 -9.41 -11.72
CA VAL A 10 -12.09 -9.71 -13.15
C VAL A 10 -13.21 -10.73 -13.39
N VAL A 11 -14.08 -10.41 -14.35
CA VAL A 11 -15.29 -11.15 -14.70
C VAL A 11 -14.95 -12.53 -15.27
N ALA A 12 -15.73 -13.54 -14.86
CA ALA A 12 -15.58 -14.93 -15.28
C ALA A 12 -15.98 -15.13 -16.74
N PHE A 13 -15.20 -15.93 -17.48
CA PHE A 13 -15.55 -16.43 -18.81
C PHE A 13 -15.87 -17.92 -18.70
N GLU A 14 -17.10 -18.30 -19.08
CA GLU A 14 -17.68 -19.63 -18.87
C GLU A 14 -17.34 -20.58 -20.05
N ARG A 15 -16.98 -21.83 -19.70
CA ARG A 15 -16.78 -23.03 -20.55
C ARG A 15 -15.66 -23.00 -21.62
N MET A 16 -14.47 -23.47 -21.22
CA MET A 16 -13.46 -24.05 -22.14
C MET A 16 -12.93 -25.39 -21.57
N ARG A 17 -12.58 -26.33 -22.47
CA ARG A 17 -12.15 -27.70 -22.12
C ARG A 17 -10.82 -27.71 -21.35
N PHE A 18 -10.67 -28.68 -20.45
CA PHE A 18 -9.61 -28.79 -19.43
C PHE A 18 -8.16 -28.75 -19.95
N GLN A 19 -7.92 -29.16 -21.20
CA GLN A 19 -6.57 -29.22 -21.81
C GLN A 19 -6.12 -27.88 -22.42
N ASP A 20 -7.07 -27.04 -22.83
CA ASP A 20 -6.82 -25.69 -23.33
C ASP A 20 -6.67 -24.68 -22.19
N CYS A 21 -7.27 -24.95 -21.01
CA CYS A 21 -7.09 -24.16 -19.80
C CYS A 21 -5.62 -24.04 -19.37
N CYS A 22 -4.82 -25.11 -19.49
CA CYS A 22 -3.43 -25.09 -19.04
C CYS A 22 -2.55 -24.21 -19.97
N LYS A 23 -2.73 -24.31 -21.29
CA LYS A 23 -2.01 -23.49 -22.27
C LYS A 23 -2.41 -22.02 -22.21
N ILE A 24 -3.72 -21.75 -22.12
CA ILE A 24 -4.25 -20.38 -21.99
C ILE A 24 -3.79 -19.78 -20.66
N SER A 25 -3.79 -20.54 -19.56
CA SER A 25 -3.28 -20.09 -18.27
C SER A 25 -1.78 -19.78 -18.30
N ILE A 26 -0.96 -20.59 -18.98
CA ILE A 26 0.48 -20.32 -19.12
C ILE A 26 0.72 -19.05 -19.94
N LEU A 27 0.01 -18.88 -21.07
CA LEU A 27 0.11 -17.67 -21.89
C LEU A 27 -0.27 -16.41 -21.11
N ILE A 28 -1.32 -16.48 -20.30
CA ILE A 28 -1.75 -15.37 -19.44
C ILE A 28 -0.69 -15.05 -18.38
N ILE A 29 -0.12 -16.05 -17.72
CA ILE A 29 0.94 -15.84 -16.71
C ILE A 29 2.18 -15.20 -17.35
N LEU A 30 2.60 -15.67 -18.52
CA LEU A 30 3.73 -15.08 -19.24
C LEU A 30 3.45 -13.63 -19.64
N LEU A 31 2.24 -13.34 -20.10
CA LEU A 31 1.84 -11.99 -20.46
C LEU A 31 1.86 -11.05 -19.23
N PHE A 32 1.38 -11.51 -18.07
CA PHE A 32 1.48 -10.75 -16.83
C PHE A 32 2.92 -10.53 -16.38
N ALA A 33 3.77 -11.55 -16.45
CA ALA A 33 5.19 -11.42 -16.08
C ALA A 33 5.92 -10.41 -16.97
N LEU A 34 5.59 -10.33 -18.26
CA LEU A 34 6.13 -9.31 -19.17
C LEU A 34 5.69 -7.90 -18.78
N ILE A 35 4.41 -7.71 -18.43
CA ILE A 35 3.88 -6.42 -17.98
C ILE A 35 4.57 -5.96 -16.68
N GLU A 36 4.72 -6.86 -15.71
CA GLU A 36 5.41 -6.53 -14.46
C GLU A 36 6.88 -6.18 -14.68
N ALA A 37 7.57 -6.87 -15.59
CA ALA A 37 8.95 -6.57 -15.93
C ALA A 37 9.12 -5.18 -16.56
N GLU A 38 8.18 -4.78 -17.42
CA GLU A 38 8.17 -3.44 -18.04
C GLU A 38 7.96 -2.34 -16.99
N GLU A 39 7.02 -2.54 -16.06
CA GLU A 39 6.75 -1.60 -14.98
C GLU A 39 7.99 -1.42 -14.06
N ILE A 40 8.64 -2.52 -13.69
CA ILE A 40 9.85 -2.48 -12.86
C ILE A 40 10.96 -1.69 -13.55
N GLU A 41 11.15 -1.87 -14.85
CA GLU A 41 12.18 -1.15 -15.61
C GLU A 41 11.87 0.35 -15.73
N GLU A 42 10.60 0.72 -15.92
CA GLU A 42 10.19 2.13 -15.92
C GLU A 42 10.46 2.79 -14.55
N ILE A 43 10.11 2.11 -13.47
CA ILE A 43 10.38 2.60 -12.11
C ILE A 43 11.88 2.72 -11.85
N ARG A 44 12.66 1.73 -12.29
CA ARG A 44 14.11 1.72 -12.14
C ARG A 44 14.77 2.93 -12.79
N LYS A 45 14.32 3.33 -13.98
CA LYS A 45 14.77 4.56 -14.65
C LYS A 45 14.50 5.82 -13.81
N LYS A 46 13.36 5.88 -13.12
CA LYS A 46 13.06 6.99 -12.18
C LYS A 46 13.99 6.97 -10.97
N CYS A 47 14.23 5.80 -10.38
CA CYS A 47 15.12 5.66 -9.22
C CYS A 47 16.58 6.03 -9.57
N GLN A 48 17.07 5.56 -10.72
CA GLN A 48 18.43 5.78 -11.19
C GLN A 48 18.62 7.12 -11.93
N SER A 49 17.63 8.01 -11.87
CA SER A 49 17.76 9.37 -12.39
C SER A 49 18.90 10.12 -11.69
N GLU A 50 19.46 11.13 -12.36
CA GLU A 50 20.51 11.97 -11.79
C GLU A 50 20.11 12.56 -10.43
N GLU A 51 18.87 13.02 -10.31
CA GLU A 51 18.30 13.49 -9.04
C GLU A 51 18.21 12.37 -7.98
N GLY A 52 17.71 11.19 -8.36
CA GLY A 52 17.53 10.06 -7.45
C GLY A 52 18.84 9.57 -6.83
N LEU A 53 19.95 9.69 -7.55
CA LEU A 53 21.28 9.25 -7.10
C LEU A 53 21.96 10.23 -6.13
N GLN A 54 21.45 11.45 -5.97
CA GLN A 54 22.09 12.48 -5.13
C GLN A 54 22.12 12.11 -3.65
N SER A 55 21.01 11.56 -3.11
CA SER A 55 20.92 11.17 -1.70
C SER A 55 19.79 10.18 -1.46
N CYS A 56 19.80 9.53 -0.30
CA CYS A 56 18.70 8.67 0.14
C CYS A 56 17.33 9.39 0.11
N GLY A 57 17.30 10.67 0.51
CA GLY A 57 16.06 11.46 0.50
C GLY A 57 15.54 11.69 -0.91
N PHE A 58 16.40 12.10 -1.85
CA PHE A 58 16.01 12.27 -3.24
C PHE A 58 15.58 10.95 -3.88
N CYS A 59 16.31 9.85 -3.62
CA CYS A 59 15.96 8.51 -4.09
C CYS A 59 14.54 8.09 -3.72
N THR A 60 14.20 8.17 -2.43
CA THR A 60 12.88 7.73 -1.93
C THR A 60 11.74 8.65 -2.36
N LYS A 61 12.05 9.86 -2.83
CA LYS A 61 11.10 10.81 -3.41
C LYS A 61 10.74 10.49 -4.87
N GLN A 62 11.66 9.88 -5.63
CA GLN A 62 11.43 9.61 -7.06
C GLN A 62 10.27 8.65 -7.30
N HIS A 63 10.20 7.57 -6.52
CA HIS A 63 9.09 6.62 -6.61
C HIS A 63 8.90 5.85 -5.30
N PRO A 64 7.65 5.47 -4.95
CA PRO A 64 7.36 4.67 -3.77
C PRO A 64 8.00 3.26 -3.75
N GLU A 65 8.53 2.77 -4.85
CA GLU A 65 9.25 1.48 -4.92
C GLU A 65 10.78 1.64 -5.00
N CYS A 66 11.29 2.88 -5.03
CA CYS A 66 12.72 3.13 -4.91
C CYS A 66 13.19 2.88 -3.47
N SER A 67 14.37 2.27 -3.38
CA SER A 67 15.10 1.98 -2.15
C SER A 67 16.53 2.50 -2.27
N TRP A 68 17.14 2.83 -1.14
CA TRP A 68 18.51 3.31 -1.08
C TRP A 68 19.38 2.35 -0.29
N CYS A 69 20.50 1.94 -0.87
CA CYS A 69 21.51 1.16 -0.18
C CYS A 69 22.68 2.04 0.30
N SER A 70 22.92 2.01 1.61
CA SER A 70 24.04 2.72 2.26
C SER A 70 25.33 1.89 2.34
N GLU A 71 25.33 0.63 1.87
CA GLU A 71 26.50 -0.25 1.94
C GLU A 71 27.68 0.36 1.15
N PRO A 72 28.89 0.48 1.73
CA PRO A 72 30.03 1.06 1.06
C PRO A 72 30.46 0.31 -0.22
N ALA A 73 30.43 -1.03 -0.21
CA ALA A 73 30.99 -1.88 -1.26
C ALA A 73 29.96 -2.40 -2.29
N ILE A 74 28.90 -1.65 -2.56
CA ILE A 74 27.87 -2.08 -3.50
C ILE A 74 28.29 -1.92 -4.97
N THR A 75 28.01 -2.93 -5.78
CA THR A 75 28.33 -2.97 -7.22
C THR A 75 27.21 -2.47 -8.12
N VAL A 76 26.02 -2.26 -7.55
CA VAL A 76 24.84 -1.71 -8.24
C VAL A 76 24.60 -0.25 -7.80
N PRO A 77 23.81 0.53 -8.54
CA PRO A 77 23.45 1.89 -8.14
C PRO A 77 22.85 1.92 -6.73
N ARG A 78 23.19 2.97 -5.97
CA ARG A 78 22.70 3.13 -4.59
C ARG A 78 21.20 3.33 -4.52
N CYS A 79 20.60 3.96 -5.54
CA CYS A 79 19.16 4.09 -5.70
C CYS A 79 18.66 3.17 -6.83
N ASP A 80 17.78 2.24 -6.51
CA ASP A 80 17.18 1.31 -7.48
C ASP A 80 15.81 0.85 -6.97
N HIS A 81 15.09 0.08 -7.78
CA HIS A 81 13.90 -0.63 -7.35
C HIS A 81 14.22 -1.57 -6.19
N ARG A 82 13.34 -1.65 -5.18
CA ARG A 82 13.57 -2.44 -3.96
C ARG A 82 13.93 -3.92 -4.20
N SER A 83 13.44 -4.53 -5.27
CA SER A 83 13.73 -5.95 -5.58
C SER A 83 15.19 -6.17 -5.98
N THR A 84 15.87 -5.13 -6.48
CA THR A 84 17.30 -5.18 -6.82
C THR A 84 18.16 -5.46 -5.58
N PHE A 85 17.73 -4.99 -4.41
CA PHE A 85 18.50 -5.09 -3.17
C PHE A 85 18.20 -6.32 -2.32
N THR A 86 17.24 -7.16 -2.70
CA THR A 86 16.84 -8.33 -1.89
C THR A 86 18.00 -9.27 -1.57
N ARG A 87 19.02 -9.34 -2.44
CA ARG A 87 20.22 -10.17 -2.23
C ARG A 87 21.50 -9.37 -1.95
N THR A 88 21.60 -8.16 -2.46
CA THR A 88 22.83 -7.35 -2.43
C THR A 88 22.87 -6.36 -1.27
N CYS A 89 21.71 -5.92 -0.77
CA CYS A 89 21.61 -4.97 0.33
C CYS A 89 20.28 -5.12 1.08
N PRO A 90 20.10 -6.19 1.89
CA PRO A 90 18.82 -6.46 2.55
C PRO A 90 18.34 -5.32 3.45
N SER A 91 19.26 -4.51 4.01
CA SER A 91 18.95 -3.33 4.81
C SER A 91 18.29 -2.20 4.02
N ALA A 92 18.47 -2.13 2.70
CA ALA A 92 17.87 -1.11 1.83
C ALA A 92 16.34 -1.21 1.73
N ALA A 93 15.76 -2.36 2.07
CA ALA A 93 14.30 -2.53 2.10
C ALA A 93 13.61 -1.59 3.11
N ASN A 94 14.32 -1.19 4.17
CA ASN A 94 13.78 -0.36 5.25
C ASN A 94 14.08 1.14 5.08
N SER A 95 14.94 1.53 4.12
CA SER A 95 15.48 2.89 4.02
C SER A 95 14.43 3.96 3.71
N ALA A 96 13.29 3.55 3.16
CA ALA A 96 12.25 4.46 2.71
C ALA A 96 11.02 4.55 3.65
N GLY A 97 11.07 3.82 4.77
CA GLY A 97 9.93 3.67 5.67
C GLY A 97 8.75 2.91 5.04
N GLN A 98 7.78 2.55 5.87
CA GLN A 98 6.52 1.94 5.43
C GLN A 98 5.38 2.93 5.63
N SER A 99 4.43 2.95 4.70
CA SER A 99 3.16 3.64 4.92
C SER A 99 2.30 2.82 5.87
N GLU A 100 1.86 3.43 6.95
CA GLU A 100 1.08 2.75 7.99
C GLU A 100 -0.01 3.67 8.54
N ILE A 101 -1.05 3.03 9.07
CA ILE A 101 -2.15 3.66 9.77
C ILE A 101 -2.28 3.04 11.15
N SER A 102 -2.49 3.87 12.16
CA SER A 102 -2.84 3.41 13.49
C SER A 102 -3.96 4.26 14.08
N VAL A 103 -4.85 3.60 14.80
CA VAL A 103 -5.93 4.24 15.56
C VAL A 103 -5.61 3.98 17.03
N PRO A 104 -5.36 5.02 17.85
CA PRO A 104 -5.15 4.84 19.28
C PRO A 104 -6.37 4.24 19.94
N ASP A 105 -6.20 3.31 20.88
CA ASP A 105 -7.31 2.62 21.56
C ASP A 105 -8.30 3.60 22.21
N GLN A 106 -7.78 4.67 22.82
CA GLN A 106 -8.58 5.74 23.42
C GLN A 106 -9.45 6.53 22.43
N HIS A 107 -9.18 6.40 21.13
CA HIS A 107 -9.86 7.07 20.02
C HIS A 107 -10.43 6.06 19.01
N ASN A 108 -10.63 4.82 19.45
CA ASN A 108 -11.27 3.73 18.72
C ASN A 108 -12.60 3.34 19.38
N VAL A 109 -13.33 4.32 19.93
CA VAL A 109 -14.57 4.07 20.67
C VAL A 109 -15.73 3.90 19.68
N PRO A 110 -16.59 2.88 19.84
CA PRO A 110 -17.73 2.65 18.93
C PRO A 110 -18.73 3.82 18.89
N LEU A 111 -19.38 3.99 17.73
CA LEU A 111 -20.47 4.94 17.55
C LEU A 111 -21.62 4.64 18.52
N GLY A 112 -22.19 5.68 19.13
CA GLY A 112 -23.29 5.58 20.09
C GLY A 112 -22.85 5.42 21.55
N ASN A 113 -21.60 5.00 21.82
CA ASN A 113 -21.09 4.95 23.18
C ASN A 113 -20.83 6.35 23.71
N GLU A 114 -20.91 6.52 25.03
CA GLU A 114 -20.57 7.80 25.66
C GLU A 114 -19.06 8.07 25.60
N SER A 115 -18.73 9.30 25.25
CA SER A 115 -17.36 9.81 25.40
C SER A 115 -16.96 9.80 26.87
N PRO A 116 -15.79 9.23 27.23
CA PRO A 116 -15.27 9.29 28.60
C PRO A 116 -15.14 10.73 29.13
N ARG A 117 -14.91 11.69 28.23
CA ARG A 117 -14.64 13.09 28.56
C ARG A 117 -15.90 13.94 28.65
N THR A 118 -16.82 13.80 27.69
CA THR A 118 -17.98 14.71 27.57
C THR A 118 -19.29 14.08 27.98
N LYS A 119 -19.33 12.76 28.22
CA LYS A 119 -20.56 11.97 28.46
C LYS A 119 -21.61 12.07 27.35
N GLN A 120 -21.26 12.70 26.24
CA GLN A 120 -22.09 12.76 25.05
C GLN A 120 -21.83 11.54 24.17
N PRO A 121 -22.83 11.07 23.42
CA PRO A 121 -22.66 9.89 22.60
C PRO A 121 -21.79 10.20 21.38
N ILE A 122 -20.92 9.26 21.04
CA ILE A 122 -19.94 9.41 19.96
C ILE A 122 -20.61 9.24 18.60
N GLN A 123 -20.40 10.22 17.72
CA GLN A 123 -21.06 10.27 16.40
C GLN A 123 -20.11 10.04 15.23
N ILE A 124 -18.79 9.95 15.46
CA ILE A 124 -17.76 9.76 14.43
C ILE A 124 -16.82 8.62 14.82
N PHE A 125 -16.41 7.81 13.85
CA PHE A 125 -15.47 6.70 14.02
C PHE A 125 -14.48 6.60 12.84
N PRO A 126 -13.18 6.35 13.10
CA PRO A 126 -12.50 6.51 14.39
C PRO A 126 -12.43 7.99 14.79
N GLN A 127 -12.16 8.28 16.07
CA GLN A 127 -12.10 9.66 16.55
C GLN A 127 -10.75 10.32 16.24
N GLN A 128 -9.70 9.53 16.04
CA GLN A 128 -8.38 10.00 15.66
C GLN A 128 -7.62 8.92 14.90
N VAL A 129 -6.83 9.33 13.91
CA VAL A 129 -5.98 8.45 13.12
C VAL A 129 -4.58 9.03 13.06
N TYR A 130 -3.56 8.21 13.29
CA TYR A 130 -2.18 8.51 12.96
C TYR A 130 -1.81 7.84 11.65
N MET A 131 -1.15 8.59 10.77
CA MET A 131 -0.77 8.12 9.45
C MET A 131 0.70 8.43 9.20
N ARG A 132 1.48 7.42 8.80
CA ARG A 132 2.81 7.61 8.20
C ARG A 132 2.69 7.30 6.73
N LEU A 133 3.15 8.20 5.87
CA LEU A 133 2.99 8.10 4.42
C LEU A 133 4.34 8.22 3.72
N LYS A 134 4.66 7.21 2.91
CA LYS A 134 5.73 7.32 1.90
C LYS A 134 5.25 8.20 0.74
N PRO A 135 6.12 9.06 0.16
CA PRO A 135 5.80 9.83 -1.03
C PRO A 135 5.23 8.96 -2.17
N GLY A 136 4.15 9.41 -2.79
CA GLY A 136 3.49 8.69 -3.89
C GLY A 136 2.68 7.45 -3.49
N LYS A 137 2.63 7.08 -2.21
CA LYS A 137 1.68 6.07 -1.70
C LYS A 137 0.42 6.73 -1.14
N TYR A 138 -0.69 6.02 -1.27
CA TYR A 138 -1.93 6.34 -0.58
C TYR A 138 -2.25 5.24 0.43
N ILE A 139 -2.93 5.61 1.52
CA ILE A 139 -3.53 4.67 2.47
C ILE A 139 -5.02 5.01 2.59
N SER A 140 -5.83 3.99 2.83
CA SER A 140 -7.27 4.11 2.95
C SER A 140 -7.71 3.66 4.33
N PHE A 141 -8.65 4.37 4.93
CA PHE A 141 -9.25 4.00 6.21
C PHE A 141 -10.75 4.18 6.18
N ILE A 142 -11.42 3.51 7.11
CA ILE A 142 -12.88 3.56 7.22
C ILE A 142 -13.21 4.75 8.10
N PHE A 143 -14.03 5.65 7.57
CA PHE A 143 -14.66 6.73 8.31
C PHE A 143 -16.17 6.48 8.33
N ALA A 144 -16.76 6.51 9.52
CA ALA A 144 -18.18 6.32 9.72
C ALA A 144 -18.74 7.42 10.63
N ALA A 145 -19.93 7.90 10.31
CA ALA A 145 -20.66 8.86 11.13
C ALA A 145 -22.09 8.38 11.37
N LYS A 146 -22.60 8.60 12.58
CA LYS A 146 -23.97 8.27 12.97
C LYS A 146 -24.60 9.45 13.70
N ILE A 147 -25.69 9.96 13.14
CA ILE A 147 -26.54 10.95 13.81
C ILE A 147 -27.29 10.24 14.92
N ILE A 148 -27.29 10.83 16.12
CA ILE A 148 -28.00 10.30 17.28
C ILE A 148 -29.12 11.27 17.60
N GLU A 149 -30.34 10.83 17.36
CA GLU A 149 -31.53 11.59 17.70
C GLU A 149 -31.75 11.57 19.21
N GLU A 150 -31.76 12.75 19.83
CA GLU A 150 -32.13 12.90 21.23
C GLU A 150 -33.65 12.75 21.35
N LYS A 151 -34.12 11.72 22.06
CA LYS A 151 -35.54 11.61 22.43
C LYS A 151 -35.87 12.76 23.38
N ARG A 152 -36.44 13.85 22.84
CA ARG A 152 -37.10 14.87 23.66
C ARG A 152 -38.25 14.20 24.42
N ASN A 153 -38.03 13.91 25.70
CA ASN A 153 -39.11 13.57 26.61
C ASN A 153 -39.94 14.84 26.82
N PHE A 154 -41.10 14.92 26.18
CA PHE A 154 -42.14 15.86 26.55
C PHE A 154 -42.81 15.30 27.81
N ASN A 155 -42.39 15.80 28.97
CA ASN A 155 -43.17 15.71 30.21
C ASN A 155 -44.09 16.91 30.33
#